data_AF-A0A972XN85-F1
#
_entry.id   AF-A0A972XN85-F1
#
_cell.length_a   1.000
_cell.length_b   1.000
_cell.length_c   1.000
_cell.angle_alpha   90.00
_cell.angle_beta   90.00
_cell.angle_gamma   90.00
#
_symmetry.space_group_name_H-M   'P 1'
#
loop_
_entity.id
_entity.type
_entity.pdbx_description
1 polymer ?
#
loop_
_entity_poly.entity_id
_entity_poly.type
_entity_poly.pdbx_seq_one_letter_code
_entity_poly.pdbx_strand_id
1 'polypeptide(L)'
;MELITPDFGLIFWQLIVFGILFFLLAKFAWKPIINSLDEREQSIDEAIKLSETTRKEMAELKAGNEQLIASARADRDAVIKQAKEAADAMIAQAKLDAQTAAAQEIDKARVAFEQEKVAAVSAIRKEAANLSLELAEKVLKNQLKDRAAQEKLVTDWISEVKL
;
A
#
# COMPACT_ATOMS: atom_id res chain seq x y z
N MET A 1 -114.17 19.03 -6.75
CA MET A 1 -112.81 18.48 -6.55
C MET A 1 -111.95 18.99 -7.71
N GLU A 2 -111.60 20.27 -7.70
CA GLU A 2 -110.68 20.90 -8.68
C GLU A 2 -109.23 20.64 -8.25
N LEU A 3 -108.79 19.38 -8.27
CA LEU A 3 -107.50 19.02 -7.67
C LEU A 3 -106.56 18.22 -8.57
N ILE A 4 -106.78 18.12 -9.89
CA ILE A 4 -105.82 17.42 -10.80
C ILE A 4 -105.85 17.97 -12.24
N THR A 5 -105.84 19.29 -12.42
CA THR A 5 -105.29 19.86 -13.66
C THR A 5 -104.33 20.96 -13.24
N PRO A 6 -103.01 20.78 -13.43
CA PRO A 6 -102.06 21.84 -13.12
C PRO A 6 -102.47 23.08 -13.91
N ASP A 7 -102.62 24.20 -13.21
CA ASP A 7 -102.88 25.50 -13.82
C ASP A 7 -101.80 25.76 -14.88
N PHE A 8 -102.19 26.04 -16.12
CA PHE A 8 -101.25 26.26 -17.22
C PHE A 8 -100.25 27.39 -16.89
N GLY A 9 -100.64 28.34 -16.04
CA GLY A 9 -99.76 29.37 -15.51
C GLY A 9 -98.62 28.82 -14.63
N LEU A 10 -98.86 27.80 -13.82
CA LEU A 10 -97.85 27.16 -12.97
C LEU A 10 -96.81 26.40 -13.81
N ILE A 11 -97.26 25.66 -14.82
CA ILE A 11 -96.34 24.93 -15.72
C ILE A 11 -95.44 25.91 -16.49
N PHE A 12 -96.00 27.01 -16.98
CA PHE A 12 -95.23 28.03 -17.71
C PHE A 12 -94.13 28.65 -16.84
N TRP A 13 -94.45 29.07 -15.61
CA TRP A 13 -93.46 29.61 -14.68
C TRP A 13 -92.43 28.57 -14.23
N GLN A 14 -92.85 27.32 -14.03
CA GLN A 14 -91.93 26.24 -13.67
C GLN A 14 -90.95 25.91 -14.79
N LEU A 15 -91.38 25.98 -16.06
CA LEU A 15 -90.52 25.77 -17.22
C LEU A 15 -89.52 26.92 -17.41
N ILE A 16 -89.94 28.17 -17.14
CA ILE A 16 -89.03 29.33 -17.10
C ILE A 16 -87.99 29.16 -16.00
N VAL A 17 -88.41 28.86 -14.76
CA VAL A 17 -87.48 28.67 -13.62
C VAL A 17 -86.54 27.50 -13.87
N PHE A 18 -87.05 26.38 -14.41
CA PHE A 18 -86.23 25.23 -14.80
C PHE A 18 -85.24 25.59 -15.91
N GLY A 19 -85.67 26.34 -16.93
CA GLY A 19 -84.81 26.79 -18.02
C GLY A 19 -83.68 27.71 -17.54
N ILE A 20 -84.00 28.66 -16.65
CA ILE A 20 -83.01 29.54 -16.01
C ILE A 20 -82.04 28.72 -15.16
N LEU A 21 -82.54 27.80 -14.32
CA LEU A 21 -81.70 26.93 -13.49
C LEU A 21 -80.81 26.01 -14.35
N PHE A 22 -81.35 25.42 -15.41
CA PHE A 22 -80.62 24.58 -16.34
C PHE A 22 -79.52 25.38 -17.03
N PHE A 23 -79.80 26.60 -17.48
CA PHE A 23 -78.79 27.45 -18.11
C PHE A 23 -77.68 27.86 -17.14
N LEU A 24 -78.04 28.18 -15.88
CA LEU A 24 -77.06 28.44 -14.82
C LEU A 24 -76.20 27.19 -14.56
N LEU A 25 -76.78 26.01 -14.36
CA LEU A 25 -76.02 24.79 -14.13
C LEU A 25 -75.17 24.40 -15.34
N ALA A 26 -75.71 24.49 -16.56
CA ALA A 26 -74.97 24.20 -17.79
C ALA A 26 -73.76 25.13 -17.95
N LYS A 27 -73.89 26.42 -17.59
CA LYS A 27 -72.78 27.37 -17.68
C LYS A 27 -71.77 27.24 -16.53
N PHE A 28 -72.23 26.98 -15.30
CA PHE A 28 -71.40 26.99 -14.10
C PHE A 28 -70.84 25.61 -13.70
N ALA A 29 -71.56 24.52 -13.92
CA ALA A 29 -71.14 23.17 -13.51
C ALA A 29 -70.27 22.46 -14.56
N TRP A 30 -70.42 22.78 -15.86
CA TRP A 30 -69.67 22.09 -16.92
C TRP A 30 -68.17 22.34 -16.85
N LYS A 31 -67.77 23.60 -16.60
CA LYS A 31 -66.37 24.01 -16.51
C LYS A 31 -65.59 23.30 -15.37
N PRO A 32 -66.06 23.28 -14.11
CA PRO A 32 -65.35 22.59 -13.03
C PRO A 32 -65.30 21.07 -13.21
N ILE A 33 -66.33 20.44 -13.79
CA ILE A 33 -66.34 18.99 -14.04
C ILE A 33 -65.25 18.61 -15.05
N ILE A 34 -65.19 19.29 -16.19
CA ILE A 34 -64.16 19.04 -17.21
C ILE A 34 -62.76 19.32 -16.64
N ASN A 35 -62.58 20.45 -15.96
CA ASN A 35 -61.29 20.77 -15.33
C ASN A 35 -60.83 19.68 -14.34
N SER A 36 -61.73 19.11 -13.54
CA SER A 36 -61.37 18.04 -12.59
C SER A 36 -61.04 16.70 -13.27
N LEU A 37 -61.58 16.45 -14.46
CA LEU A 37 -61.24 15.29 -15.26
C LEU A 37 -59.89 15.48 -15.94
N ASP A 38 -59.64 16.65 -16.51
CA ASP A 38 -58.36 17.02 -17.12
C ASP A 38 -57.22 16.98 -16.07
N GLU A 39 -57.45 17.48 -14.86
CA GLU A 39 -56.48 17.42 -13.75
C GLU A 39 -56.18 15.98 -13.33
N ARG A 40 -57.18 15.09 -13.34
CA ARG A 40 -56.99 13.66 -13.08
C ARG A 40 -56.21 12.99 -14.20
N GLU A 41 -56.54 13.28 -15.44
CA GLU A 41 -55.82 12.73 -16.60
C GLU A 41 -54.35 13.17 -16.58
N GLN A 42 -54.11 14.45 -16.37
CA GLN A 42 -52.77 15.02 -16.31
C GLN A 42 -51.96 14.42 -15.14
N SER A 43 -52.54 14.32 -13.93
CA SER A 43 -51.83 13.74 -12.78
C SER A 43 -51.51 12.25 -12.97
N ILE A 44 -52.38 11.49 -13.65
CA ILE A 44 -52.12 10.08 -13.98
C ILE A 44 -51.00 9.97 -15.01
N ASP A 45 -51.04 10.76 -16.08
CA ASP A 45 -50.01 10.77 -17.12
C ASP A 45 -48.64 11.19 -16.55
N GLU A 46 -48.61 12.23 -15.71
CA GLU A 46 -47.40 12.67 -15.00
C GLU A 46 -46.88 11.58 -14.06
N ALA A 47 -47.74 10.91 -13.30
CA ALA A 47 -47.33 9.82 -12.41
C ALA A 47 -46.76 8.62 -13.17
N ILE A 48 -47.35 8.26 -14.31
CA ILE A 48 -46.86 7.17 -15.17
C ILE A 48 -45.50 7.55 -15.77
N LYS A 49 -45.38 8.75 -16.35
CA LYS A 49 -44.11 9.25 -16.90
C LYS A 49 -43.02 9.27 -15.84
N LEU A 50 -43.31 9.79 -14.65
CA LEU A 50 -42.36 9.84 -13.55
C LEU A 50 -41.93 8.42 -13.11
N SER A 51 -42.85 7.46 -13.09
CA SER A 51 -42.53 6.06 -12.78
C SER A 51 -41.59 5.46 -13.82
N GLU A 52 -41.86 5.68 -15.10
CA GLU A 52 -41.02 5.19 -16.20
C GLU A 52 -39.63 5.82 -16.18
N THR A 53 -39.52 7.13 -15.99
CA THR A 53 -38.23 7.83 -15.89
C THR A 53 -37.45 7.34 -14.68
N THR A 54 -38.10 7.24 -13.51
CA THR A 54 -37.47 6.72 -12.29
C THR A 54 -36.97 5.30 -12.48
N ARG A 55 -37.77 4.42 -13.11
CA ARG A 55 -37.34 3.04 -13.40
C ARG A 55 -36.14 2.99 -14.33
N LYS A 56 -36.10 3.86 -15.35
CA LYS A 56 -34.98 3.95 -16.29
C LYS A 56 -33.71 4.44 -15.58
N GLU A 57 -33.80 5.53 -14.82
CA GLU A 57 -32.69 6.07 -14.03
C GLU A 57 -32.17 5.04 -13.01
N MET A 58 -33.07 4.31 -12.35
CA MET A 58 -32.69 3.23 -11.42
C MET A 58 -31.96 2.09 -12.14
N ALA A 59 -32.36 1.72 -13.35
CA ALA A 59 -31.68 0.70 -14.14
C ALA A 59 -30.29 1.18 -14.58
N GLU A 60 -30.17 2.42 -15.04
CA GLU A 60 -28.89 3.05 -15.40
C GLU A 60 -27.96 3.16 -14.19
N LEU A 61 -28.47 3.60 -13.04
CA LEU A 61 -27.71 3.68 -11.79
C LEU A 61 -27.24 2.32 -11.32
N LYS A 62 -28.07 1.27 -11.45
CA LYS A 62 -27.68 -0.10 -11.10
C LYS A 62 -26.58 -0.62 -12.02
N ALA A 63 -26.72 -0.43 -13.34
CA ALA A 63 -25.71 -0.81 -14.31
C ALA A 63 -24.37 -0.06 -14.06
N GLY A 64 -24.44 1.25 -13.79
CA GLY A 64 -23.29 2.06 -13.43
C GLY A 64 -22.60 1.59 -12.15
N ASN A 65 -23.37 1.25 -11.11
CA ASN A 65 -22.82 0.69 -9.87
C ASN A 65 -22.15 -0.67 -10.08
N GLU A 66 -22.77 -1.57 -10.86
CA GLU A 66 -22.18 -2.87 -11.17
C GLU A 66 -20.85 -2.71 -11.94
N GLN A 67 -20.80 -1.78 -12.90
CA GLN A 67 -19.57 -1.44 -13.61
C GLN A 67 -18.52 -0.82 -12.68
N LEU A 68 -18.91 0.09 -11.78
CA LEU A 68 -18.01 0.71 -10.81
C LEU A 68 -17.41 -0.34 -9.85
N ILE A 69 -18.23 -1.26 -9.35
CA ILE A 69 -17.78 -2.37 -8.49
C ILE A 69 -16.82 -3.29 -9.25
N ALA A 70 -17.11 -3.58 -10.53
CA ALA A 70 -16.23 -4.39 -11.36
C ALA A 70 -14.87 -3.71 -11.58
N SER A 71 -14.87 -2.40 -11.90
CA SER A 71 -13.64 -1.61 -12.05
C SER A 71 -12.85 -1.58 -10.75
N ALA A 72 -13.50 -1.27 -9.62
CA ALA A 72 -12.84 -1.23 -8.31
C ALA A 72 -12.21 -2.58 -7.92
N ARG A 73 -12.85 -3.70 -8.28
CA ARG A 73 -12.27 -5.04 -8.07
C ARG A 73 -11.05 -5.28 -8.96
N ALA A 74 -11.12 -4.91 -10.24
CA ALA A 74 -10.01 -5.02 -11.16
C ALA A 74 -8.80 -4.17 -10.72
N ASP A 75 -9.05 -2.93 -10.30
CA ASP A 75 -8.03 -2.02 -9.79
C ASP A 75 -7.40 -2.55 -8.50
N ARG A 76 -8.23 -3.04 -7.56
CA ARG A 76 -7.74 -3.69 -6.33
C ARG A 76 -6.83 -4.87 -6.65
N ASP A 77 -7.24 -5.74 -7.57
CA ASP A 77 -6.47 -6.93 -7.92
C ASP A 77 -5.16 -6.56 -8.64
N ALA A 78 -5.18 -5.51 -9.46
CA ALA A 78 -3.98 -4.94 -10.07
C ALA A 78 -3.01 -4.38 -9.01
N VAL A 79 -3.50 -3.63 -8.03
CA VAL A 79 -2.69 -3.08 -6.92
C VAL A 79 -2.08 -4.21 -6.09
N ILE A 80 -2.86 -5.25 -5.75
CA ILE A 80 -2.35 -6.40 -4.99
C ILE A 80 -1.27 -7.15 -5.79
N LYS A 81 -1.47 -7.31 -7.09
CA LYS A 81 -0.48 -7.94 -7.97
C LYS A 81 0.81 -7.14 -8.03
N GLN A 82 0.73 -5.83 -8.25
CA GLN A 82 1.89 -4.94 -8.26
C GLN A 82 2.63 -4.94 -6.92
N ALA A 83 1.89 -4.93 -5.80
CA ALA A 83 2.48 -4.99 -4.47
C ALA A 83 3.25 -6.30 -4.24
N LYS A 84 2.72 -7.45 -4.70
CA LYS A 84 3.42 -8.73 -4.65
C LYS A 84 4.67 -8.74 -5.51
N GLU A 85 4.58 -8.27 -6.75
CA GLU A 85 5.73 -8.18 -7.66
C GLU A 85 6.83 -7.28 -7.09
N ALA A 86 6.46 -6.13 -6.52
CA ALA A 86 7.39 -5.23 -5.86
C ALA A 86 8.04 -5.86 -4.61
N ALA A 87 7.26 -6.57 -3.80
CA ALA A 87 7.78 -7.28 -2.63
C ALA A 87 8.76 -8.39 -3.02
N ASP A 88 8.43 -9.19 -4.03
CA ASP A 88 9.29 -10.26 -4.54
C ASP A 88 10.60 -9.69 -5.11
N ALA A 89 10.51 -8.59 -5.88
CA ALA A 89 11.67 -7.88 -6.39
C ALA A 89 12.55 -7.31 -5.27
N MET A 90 11.94 -6.72 -4.24
CA MET A 90 12.66 -6.19 -3.07
C MET A 90 13.39 -7.31 -2.31
N ILE A 91 12.74 -8.46 -2.11
CA ILE A 91 13.35 -9.62 -1.45
C ILE A 91 14.51 -10.16 -2.30
N ALA A 92 14.34 -10.25 -3.63
CA ALA A 92 15.39 -10.70 -4.52
C ALA A 92 16.61 -9.76 -4.48
N GLN A 93 16.37 -8.45 -4.53
CA GLN A 93 17.44 -7.44 -4.43
C GLN A 93 18.14 -7.52 -3.07
N ALA A 94 17.38 -7.57 -1.97
CA ALA A 94 17.96 -7.67 -0.63
C ALA A 94 18.81 -8.94 -0.45
N LYS A 95 18.42 -10.07 -1.04
CA LYS A 95 19.23 -11.29 -1.05
C LYS A 95 20.53 -11.12 -1.83
N LEU A 96 20.47 -10.46 -3.00
CA LEU A 96 21.65 -10.20 -3.83
C LEU A 96 22.63 -9.25 -3.14
N ASP A 97 22.12 -8.19 -2.51
CA ASP A 97 22.90 -7.24 -1.73
C ASP A 97 23.54 -7.93 -0.52
N ALA A 98 22.79 -8.78 0.19
CA ALA A 98 23.30 -9.55 1.31
C ALA A 98 24.41 -10.54 0.89
N GLN A 99 24.26 -11.23 -0.25
CA GLN A 99 25.31 -12.10 -0.79
C GLN A 99 26.56 -11.30 -1.15
N THR A 100 26.40 -10.14 -1.76
CA THR A 100 27.51 -9.25 -2.13
C THR A 100 28.23 -8.73 -0.90
N ALA A 101 27.48 -8.26 0.11
CA ALA A 101 28.04 -7.80 1.39
C ALA A 101 28.77 -8.93 2.12
N ALA A 102 28.20 -10.15 2.15
CA ALA A 102 28.84 -11.31 2.76
C ALA A 102 30.15 -11.69 2.05
N ALA A 103 30.18 -11.66 0.71
CA ALA A 103 31.40 -11.91 -0.06
C ALA A 103 32.50 -10.87 0.26
N GLN A 104 32.12 -9.58 0.29
CA GLN A 104 33.04 -8.50 0.66
C GLN A 104 33.58 -8.66 2.09
N GLU A 105 32.73 -9.08 3.03
CA GLU A 105 33.15 -9.30 4.41
C GLU A 105 34.11 -10.48 4.55
N ILE A 106 33.87 -11.57 3.82
CA ILE A 106 34.80 -12.71 3.76
C ILE A 106 36.15 -12.30 3.17
N ASP A 107 36.16 -11.49 2.11
CA ASP A 107 37.41 -11.01 1.52
C ASP A 107 38.19 -10.10 2.48
N LYS A 108 37.51 -9.20 3.19
CA LYS A 108 38.14 -8.40 4.26
C LYS A 108 38.70 -9.28 5.36
N ALA A 109 37.94 -10.28 5.82
CA ALA A 109 38.38 -11.22 6.85
C ALA A 109 39.61 -12.02 6.39
N ARG A 110 39.67 -12.43 5.12
CA ARG A 110 40.85 -13.10 4.54
C ARG A 110 42.09 -12.21 4.54
N VAL A 111 41.92 -10.93 4.16
CA VAL A 111 43.03 -9.96 4.19
C VAL A 111 43.53 -9.74 5.61
N ALA A 112 42.62 -9.55 6.57
CA ALA A 112 42.96 -9.40 7.98
C ALA A 112 43.68 -10.66 8.52
N PHE A 113 43.17 -11.84 8.19
CA PHE A 113 43.78 -13.11 8.59
C PHE A 113 45.20 -13.27 8.06
N GLU A 114 45.46 -12.90 6.80
CA GLU A 114 46.81 -13.02 6.24
C GLU A 114 47.78 -12.03 6.91
N GLN A 115 47.32 -10.82 7.23
CA GLN A 115 48.10 -9.86 8.02
C GLN A 115 48.42 -10.39 9.42
N GLU A 116 47.42 -10.98 10.09
CA GLU A 116 47.59 -11.56 11.42
C GLU A 116 48.53 -12.78 11.40
N LYS A 117 48.47 -13.61 10.35
CA LYS A 117 49.42 -14.71 10.15
C LYS A 117 50.85 -14.21 10.02
N VAL A 118 51.08 -13.16 9.24
CA VAL A 118 52.42 -12.55 9.09
C VAL A 118 52.90 -12.00 10.43
N ALA A 119 52.04 -11.31 11.18
CA ALA A 119 52.38 -10.79 12.51
C ALA A 119 52.71 -11.93 13.49
N ALA A 120 51.93 -13.01 13.51
CA ALA A 120 52.16 -14.17 14.35
C ALA A 120 53.49 -14.88 14.02
N VAL A 121 53.80 -15.06 12.74
CA VAL A 121 55.10 -15.63 12.32
C VAL A 121 56.26 -14.72 12.74
N SER A 122 56.11 -13.40 12.63
CA SER A 122 57.11 -12.46 13.11
C SER A 122 57.29 -12.52 14.62
N ALA A 123 56.21 -12.67 15.39
CA ALA A 123 56.26 -12.84 16.83
C ALA A 123 56.99 -14.13 17.21
N ILE A 124 56.67 -15.26 16.57
CA ILE A 124 57.36 -16.55 16.80
C ILE A 124 58.86 -16.44 16.50
N ARG A 125 59.25 -15.76 15.42
CA ARG A 125 60.67 -15.54 15.10
C ARG A 125 61.39 -14.75 16.18
N LYS A 126 60.74 -13.72 16.72
CA LYS A 126 61.29 -12.90 17.81
C LYS A 126 61.44 -13.72 19.10
N GLU A 127 60.44 -14.52 19.44
CA GLU A 127 60.47 -15.44 20.57
C GLU A 127 61.63 -16.44 20.45
N ALA A 128 61.79 -17.05 19.27
CA ALA A 128 62.85 -18.00 19.00
C ALA A 128 64.25 -17.36 19.06
N ALA A 129 64.38 -16.12 18.57
CA ALA A 129 65.64 -15.36 18.66
C ALA A 129 66.00 -15.07 20.13
N ASN A 130 65.04 -14.64 20.95
CA ASN A 130 65.25 -14.41 22.37
C ASN A 130 65.66 -15.70 23.10
N LEU A 131 64.95 -16.81 22.85
CA LEU A 131 65.28 -18.11 23.45
C LEU A 131 66.68 -18.59 23.06
N SER A 132 67.07 -18.35 21.79
CA SER A 132 68.41 -18.68 21.29
C SER A 132 69.49 -17.82 21.95
N LEU A 133 69.21 -16.53 22.18
CA LEU A 133 70.11 -15.61 22.87
C LEU A 133 70.28 -16.02 24.34
N GLU A 134 69.20 -16.35 25.03
CA GLU A 134 69.24 -16.85 26.41
C GLU A 134 70.03 -18.17 26.52
N LEU A 135 69.86 -19.08 25.56
CA LEU A 135 70.62 -20.33 25.52
C LEU A 135 72.11 -20.06 25.28
N ALA A 136 72.44 -19.19 24.32
CA ALA A 136 73.81 -18.78 24.04
C ALA A 136 74.46 -18.11 25.27
N GLU A 137 73.75 -17.22 25.96
CA GLU A 137 74.22 -16.59 27.20
C GLU A 137 74.48 -17.64 28.29
N LYS A 138 73.57 -18.60 28.47
CA LYS A 138 73.71 -19.68 29.46
C LYS A 138 74.88 -20.62 29.15
N VAL A 139 75.09 -20.95 27.87
CA VAL A 139 76.24 -21.76 27.41
C VAL A 139 77.55 -21.00 27.57
N LEU A 140 77.60 -19.73 27.15
CA LEU A 140 78.77 -18.86 27.27
C LEU A 140 79.16 -18.67 28.74
N LYS A 141 78.17 -18.41 29.61
CA LYS A 141 78.38 -18.29 31.06
C LYS A 141 78.89 -19.59 31.69
N ASN A 142 78.50 -20.75 31.16
CA ASN A 142 79.05 -22.04 31.58
C ASN A 142 80.48 -22.27 31.07
N GLN A 143 80.80 -21.92 29.82
CA GLN A 143 82.15 -22.08 29.26
C GLN A 143 83.16 -21.10 29.87
N LEU A 144 82.72 -19.89 30.22
CA LEU A 144 83.54 -18.87 30.90
C LEU A 144 83.60 -19.05 32.43
N LYS A 145 83.17 -20.19 32.99
CA LYS A 145 83.34 -20.46 34.43
C LYS A 145 84.80 -20.59 34.84
N ASP A 146 85.67 -20.98 33.91
CA ASP A 146 87.07 -21.26 34.20
C ASP A 146 87.97 -20.05 33.89
N ARG A 147 88.91 -19.74 34.78
CA ARG A 147 89.73 -18.51 34.70
C ARG A 147 90.64 -18.49 33.46
N ALA A 148 91.12 -19.67 33.06
CA ALA A 148 91.93 -19.83 31.85
C ALA A 148 91.14 -19.53 30.56
N ALA A 149 89.84 -19.85 30.51
CA ALA A 149 88.99 -19.55 29.36
C ALA A 149 88.71 -18.03 29.23
N GLN A 150 88.59 -17.33 30.36
CA GLN A 150 88.44 -15.87 30.40
C GLN A 150 89.71 -15.14 29.94
N GLU A 151 90.89 -15.58 30.39
CA GLU A 151 92.18 -15.00 29.95
C GLU A 151 92.42 -15.20 28.45
N LYS A 152 92.02 -16.35 27.89
CA LYS A 152 92.11 -16.63 26.45
C LYS A 152 91.22 -15.69 25.62
N LEU A 153 89.97 -15.47 26.06
CA LEU A 153 89.04 -14.54 25.39
C LEU A 153 89.58 -13.10 25.37
N VAL A 154 90.15 -12.63 26.47
CA VAL A 154 90.76 -11.28 26.56
C VAL A 154 91.98 -11.16 25.64
N THR A 155 92.80 -12.21 25.56
CA THR A 155 93.97 -12.23 24.68
C THR A 155 93.56 -12.23 23.21
N ASP A 156 92.52 -13.00 22.84
CA ASP A 156 91.97 -13.03 21.49
C ASP A 156 91.36 -11.67 21.10
N TRP A 157 90.59 -11.02 21.96
CA TRP A 157 90.05 -9.66 21.72
C TRP A 157 91.14 -8.60 21.56
N ILE A 158 92.19 -8.65 22.38
CA ILE A 158 93.34 -7.74 22.25
C ILE A 158 94.10 -7.99 20.94
N SER A 159 94.09 -9.21 20.42
CA SER A 159 94.69 -9.54 19.12
C SER A 159 93.85 -9.06 17.93
N GLU A 160 92.51 -9.08 18.06
CA GLU A 160 91.56 -8.66 17.02
C GLU A 160 91.46 -7.13 16.90
N VAL A 161 91.62 -6.41 18.02
CA VAL A 161 91.68 -4.93 18.09
C VAL A 161 93.08 -4.39 17.74
N LYS A 162 94.11 -5.25 17.66
CA LYS A 162 95.49 -4.87 17.26
C LYS A 162 95.75 -4.95 15.75
N LEU A 163 94.68 -4.85 14.95
CA LEU A 163 94.71 -4.52 13.52
C LEU A 163 94.07 -3.15 13.30
#